data_AF-A0AAE1F3J6-F1
#
_entry.id   AF-A0AAE1F3J6-F1
#
_cell.length_a   1.000
_cell.length_b   1.000
_cell.length_c   1.000
_cell.angle_alpha   90.00
_cell.angle_beta   90.00
_cell.angle_gamma   90.00
#
_symmetry.space_group_name_H-M   'P 1'
#
loop_
_entity.id
_entity.type
_entity.pdbx_description
1 polymer ?
#
loop_
_entity_poly.entity_id
_entity_poly.type
_entity_poly.pdbx_seq_one_letter_code
_entity_poly.pdbx_strand_id
1 'polypeptide(L)'
;MVRDTTAMTEHSGAEEGGAVSAAGEEAIRTILSSLRDNMKGEDGGGGVVGQATAGLDPLLLDPQILSHQHPAVNTMLRLHSMALKGLSEFIIEDVKVNVRLLTVTVSLSYDTLLLEGQYDLQGKLVKVIPVSARGPFTITTTNSRVTLRAKLKEYRGRLEVRDMNTEVVFEGVRCHLAQMTGGAMVSKILNPILTDNLERERHKVASSINLILKTALNNELKNYNLGVSLQLLRTSDKLMRRASLY
;
A
#
# COMPACT_ATOMS: atom_id res chain seq x y z
N MET A 1 -41.32 37.34 15.50
CA MET A 1 -41.47 35.86 15.58
C MET A 1 -40.19 35.28 14.98
N VAL A 2 -39.04 35.34 15.66
CA VAL A 2 -38.52 34.53 16.79
C VAL A 2 -38.38 33.04 16.46
N ARG A 3 -37.10 32.59 16.44
CA ARG A 3 -36.51 31.22 16.43
C ARG A 3 -36.49 30.50 15.07
N ASP A 4 -35.43 29.79 14.64
CA ASP A 4 -34.33 29.07 15.31
C ASP A 4 -33.02 29.16 14.48
N THR A 5 -31.85 29.43 15.05
CA THR A 5 -30.92 28.55 15.81
C THR A 5 -30.11 27.55 14.95
N THR A 6 -28.88 27.97 14.65
CA THR A 6 -27.60 27.25 14.54
C THR A 6 -27.58 25.71 14.52
N ALA A 7 -26.94 25.14 13.48
CA ALA A 7 -26.12 23.93 13.61
C ALA A 7 -25.03 23.90 12.52
N MET A 8 -23.85 24.42 12.86
CA MET A 8 -22.58 23.97 12.29
C MET A 8 -22.26 22.62 12.92
N THR A 9 -21.95 21.61 12.10
CA THR A 9 -21.34 20.36 12.61
C THR A 9 -19.97 20.23 11.98
N GLU A 10 -18.98 20.82 12.65
CA GLU A 10 -17.59 20.43 12.55
C GLU A 10 -17.47 18.99 13.09
N HIS A 11 -17.10 18.04 12.24
CA HIS A 11 -16.59 16.75 12.71
C HIS A 11 -15.07 16.85 12.88
N SER A 12 -14.69 17.47 13.99
CA SER A 12 -13.41 17.26 14.67
C SER A 12 -13.43 15.84 15.27
N GLY A 13 -12.84 14.88 14.56
CA GLY A 13 -12.55 13.55 15.10
C GLY A 13 -11.41 13.63 16.11
N ALA A 14 -11.78 13.65 17.39
CA ALA A 14 -10.88 13.71 18.53
C ALA A 14 -9.79 12.61 18.50
N GLU A 15 -8.54 13.05 18.59
CA GLU A 15 -7.42 12.24 19.04
C GLU A 15 -7.63 11.92 20.54
N GLU A 16 -8.28 10.79 20.85
CA GLU A 16 -8.35 10.30 22.22
C GLU A 16 -6.97 9.76 22.67
N GLY A 17 -6.37 10.48 23.61
CA GLY A 17 -5.09 10.17 24.26
C GLY A 17 -5.05 8.78 24.91
N GLY A 18 -4.55 7.81 24.16
CA GLY A 18 -4.07 6.53 24.68
C GLY A 18 -2.58 6.59 25.00
N ALA A 19 -2.14 5.83 26.00
CA ALA A 19 -0.72 5.67 26.31
C ALA A 19 0.02 5.12 25.08
N VAL A 20 0.85 5.98 24.49
CA VAL A 20 1.75 5.68 23.38
C VAL A 20 2.99 4.99 23.94
N SER A 21 3.47 3.93 23.28
CA SER A 21 4.66 3.22 23.74
C SER A 21 5.84 3.38 22.78
N ALA A 22 6.84 4.15 23.22
CA ALA A 22 8.11 4.31 22.52
C ALA A 22 8.82 2.96 22.29
N ALA A 23 8.82 2.07 23.28
CA ALA A 23 9.41 0.74 23.14
C ALA A 23 8.68 -0.13 22.11
N GLY A 24 7.34 -0.03 22.06
CA GLY A 24 6.55 -0.73 21.04
C GLY A 24 6.80 -0.19 19.63
N GLU A 25 6.93 1.13 19.50
CA GLU A 25 7.24 1.78 18.22
C GLU A 25 8.61 1.36 17.68
N GLU A 26 9.64 1.33 18.54
CA GLU A 26 10.98 0.90 18.15
C GLU A 26 11.02 -0.57 17.71
N ALA A 27 10.29 -1.45 18.40
CA ALA A 27 10.14 -2.84 18.00
C ALA A 27 9.49 -2.96 16.62
N ILE A 28 8.42 -2.21 16.35
CA ILE A 28 7.76 -2.21 15.04
C ILE A 28 8.68 -1.62 13.95
N ARG A 29 9.44 -0.56 14.24
CA ARG A 29 10.43 0.00 13.30
C ARG A 29 11.52 -1.01 12.95
N THR A 30 11.99 -1.77 13.93
CA THR A 30 12.97 -2.85 13.72
C THR A 30 12.40 -3.94 12.81
N ILE A 31 11.17 -4.40 13.07
CA ILE A 31 10.48 -5.41 12.25
C ILE A 31 10.32 -4.92 10.81
N LEU A 32 9.89 -3.67 10.62
CA LEU A 32 9.73 -3.07 9.30
C LEU A 32 11.08 -2.97 8.57
N SER A 33 12.15 -2.62 9.28
CA SER A 33 13.50 -2.56 8.69
C SER A 33 13.97 -3.93 8.23
N SER A 34 13.81 -4.97 9.06
CA SER A 34 14.14 -6.35 8.64
C SER A 34 13.26 -6.85 7.50
N LEU A 35 11.97 -6.47 7.47
CA LEU A 35 11.09 -6.80 6.35
C LEU A 35 11.59 -6.14 5.06
N ARG A 36 12.06 -4.89 5.13
CA ARG A 36 12.63 -4.17 4.00
C ARG A 36 13.73 -4.98 3.32
N ASP A 37 14.66 -5.49 4.12
CA ASP A 37 15.81 -6.27 3.64
C ASP A 37 15.36 -7.61 3.04
N ASN A 38 14.36 -8.26 3.65
CA ASN A 38 13.82 -9.53 3.17
C ASN A 38 12.91 -9.40 1.93
N MET A 39 12.42 -8.20 1.63
CA MET A 39 11.58 -7.94 0.45
C MET A 39 12.37 -7.86 -0.85
N LYS A 40 13.67 -7.54 -0.76
CA LYS A 40 14.60 -7.55 -1.90
C LYS A 40 14.87 -9.01 -2.24
N GLY A 41 14.09 -9.56 -3.18
CA GLY A 41 14.32 -10.92 -3.66
C GLY A 41 15.64 -11.02 -4.39
N GLU A 42 16.28 -12.19 -4.33
CA GLU A 42 17.32 -12.54 -5.29
C GLU A 42 16.70 -12.53 -6.69
N ASP A 43 17.35 -11.81 -7.61
CA ASP A 43 16.94 -11.66 -9.01
C ASP A 43 16.54 -13.02 -9.63
N GLY A 44 15.25 -13.17 -9.98
CA GLY A 44 14.78 -14.13 -10.97
C GLY A 44 14.95 -15.61 -10.64
N GLY A 45 14.12 -16.15 -9.77
CA GLY A 45 13.93 -17.61 -9.62
C GLY A 45 12.55 -17.93 -9.10
N GLY A 46 11.77 -18.73 -9.85
CA GLY A 46 10.36 -18.99 -9.60
C GLY A 46 10.05 -19.46 -8.17
N GLY A 47 9.45 -18.58 -7.37
CA GLY A 47 8.90 -18.92 -6.07
C GLY A 47 7.55 -19.61 -6.22
N VAL A 48 7.46 -20.85 -5.75
CA VAL A 48 6.22 -21.63 -5.64
C VAL A 48 5.29 -20.97 -4.62
N VAL A 49 4.01 -20.86 -4.98
CA VAL A 49 2.92 -20.45 -4.07
C VAL A 49 2.93 -21.34 -2.83
N GLY A 50 3.32 -20.80 -1.67
CA GLY A 50 3.25 -21.53 -0.40
C GLY A 50 4.35 -21.22 0.63
N GLN A 51 5.45 -20.56 0.24
CA GLN A 51 6.44 -20.06 1.19
C GLN A 51 6.46 -18.52 1.18
N ALA A 52 6.30 -17.93 2.36
CA ALA A 52 6.13 -16.49 2.57
C ALA A 52 7.43 -15.67 2.42
N THR A 53 8.26 -16.00 1.43
CA THR A 53 9.52 -15.32 1.09
C THR A 53 9.79 -15.37 -0.42
N ALA A 54 8.76 -15.38 -1.26
CA ALA A 54 8.95 -14.93 -2.65
C ALA A 54 9.18 -13.42 -2.59
N GLY A 55 10.29 -12.93 -3.15
CA GLY A 55 10.64 -11.51 -3.15
C GLY A 55 9.45 -10.66 -3.56
N LEU A 56 9.10 -9.66 -2.75
CA LEU A 56 8.00 -8.73 -3.04
C LEU A 56 8.43 -7.59 -3.95
N ASP A 57 9.71 -7.53 -4.24
CA ASP A 57 10.30 -6.59 -5.17
C ASP A 57 11.12 -7.38 -6.18
N PRO A 58 10.59 -7.67 -7.39
CA PRO A 58 9.30 -7.21 -7.92
C PRO A 58 8.07 -8.03 -7.47
N LEU A 59 6.93 -7.35 -7.24
CA LEU A 59 5.61 -7.99 -7.10
C LEU A 59 5.01 -8.25 -8.48
N LEU A 60 4.82 -9.53 -8.81
CA LEU A 60 4.19 -9.94 -10.07
C LEU A 60 2.68 -9.75 -10.00
N LEU A 61 2.10 -9.15 -11.06
CA LEU A 61 0.67 -8.91 -11.18
C LEU A 61 0.07 -9.75 -12.31
N ASP A 62 -1.15 -10.24 -12.08
CA ASP A 62 -1.89 -11.01 -13.07
C ASP A 62 -2.21 -10.18 -14.33
N PRO A 63 -2.23 -10.79 -15.53
CA PRO A 63 -2.63 -10.10 -16.75
C PRO A 63 -4.02 -9.46 -16.65
N GLN A 64 -4.18 -8.30 -17.29
CA GLN A 64 -5.43 -7.53 -17.27
C GLN A 64 -5.90 -7.23 -18.69
N ILE A 65 -7.23 -7.19 -18.87
CA ILE A 65 -7.86 -6.80 -20.13
C ILE A 65 -8.79 -5.64 -19.84
N LEU A 66 -8.50 -4.48 -20.44
CA LEU A 66 -9.24 -3.24 -20.28
C LEU A 66 -9.96 -2.93 -21.59
N SER A 67 -11.28 -2.88 -21.53
CA SER A 67 -12.12 -2.52 -22.66
C SER A 67 -12.70 -1.13 -22.44
N HIS A 68 -12.56 -0.26 -23.43
CA HIS A 68 -13.12 1.08 -23.41
C HIS A 68 -13.95 1.32 -24.66
N GLN A 69 -15.19 1.78 -24.46
CA GLN A 69 -16.11 2.13 -25.52
C GLN A 69 -16.45 3.61 -25.44
N HIS A 70 -16.13 4.34 -26.49
CA HIS A 70 -16.41 5.76 -26.62
C HIS A 70 -16.75 6.08 -28.08
N PRO A 71 -17.64 7.05 -28.38
CA PRO A 71 -18.03 7.38 -29.76
C PRO A 71 -16.85 7.67 -30.70
N ALA A 72 -15.77 8.24 -30.15
CA ALA A 72 -14.55 8.56 -30.89
C ALA A 72 -13.52 7.41 -30.94
N VAL A 73 -13.61 6.42 -30.04
CA VAL A 73 -12.58 5.38 -29.89
C VAL A 73 -13.15 4.14 -29.17
N ASN A 74 -12.98 2.97 -29.79
CA ASN A 74 -13.21 1.69 -29.13
C ASN A 74 -11.89 0.95 -29.04
N THR A 75 -11.46 0.59 -27.83
CA THR A 75 -10.17 -0.06 -27.60
C THR A 75 -10.28 -1.22 -26.64
N MET A 76 -9.51 -2.26 -26.91
CA MET A 76 -9.19 -3.36 -26.02
C MET A 76 -7.68 -3.30 -25.77
N LEU A 77 -7.30 -3.11 -24.52
CA LEU A 77 -5.92 -3.06 -24.06
C LEU A 77 -5.67 -4.27 -23.16
N ARG A 78 -4.74 -5.13 -23.56
CA ARG A 78 -4.25 -6.23 -22.72
C ARG A 78 -2.93 -5.82 -22.10
N LEU A 79 -2.82 -5.92 -20.79
CA LEU A 79 -1.59 -5.74 -20.03
C LEU A 79 -1.13 -7.10 -19.51
N HIS A 80 0.14 -7.44 -19.65
CA HIS A 80 0.67 -8.72 -19.19
C HIS A 80 2.15 -8.62 -18.83
N SER A 81 2.67 -9.68 -18.21
CA SER A 81 4.07 -9.75 -17.75
C SER A 81 4.40 -8.56 -16.84
N MET A 82 3.47 -8.26 -15.92
CA MET A 82 3.51 -7.06 -15.11
C MET A 82 4.31 -7.27 -13.83
N ALA A 83 5.22 -6.35 -13.54
CA ALA A 83 6.08 -6.36 -12.37
C ALA A 83 6.06 -4.98 -11.70
N LEU A 84 5.63 -4.93 -10.44
CA LEU A 84 5.68 -3.73 -9.61
C LEU A 84 6.97 -3.74 -8.77
N LYS A 85 7.80 -2.74 -8.98
CA LYS A 85 9.11 -2.55 -8.34
C LYS A 85 9.11 -1.37 -7.38
N GLY A 86 10.01 -1.41 -6.41
CA GLY A 86 10.24 -0.36 -5.41
C GLY A 86 9.40 -0.52 -4.14
N LEU A 87 8.67 -1.64 -3.99
CA LEU A 87 7.92 -1.92 -2.76
C LEU A 87 8.84 -2.09 -1.55
N SER A 88 10.10 -2.45 -1.74
CA SER A 88 11.11 -2.55 -0.68
C SER A 88 11.78 -1.22 -0.35
N GLU A 89 11.56 -0.15 -1.12
CA GLU A 89 12.22 1.14 -0.90
C GLU A 89 11.36 2.12 -0.07
N PHE A 90 10.45 1.59 0.75
CA PHE A 90 9.58 2.42 1.59
C PHE A 90 10.37 3.17 2.67
N ILE A 91 9.95 4.38 2.97
CA ILE A 91 10.42 5.18 4.10
C ILE A 91 9.37 5.10 5.22
N ILE A 92 9.84 4.90 6.46
CA ILE A 92 8.96 4.83 7.63
C ILE A 92 8.76 6.24 8.17
N GLU A 93 7.64 6.87 7.83
CA GLU A 93 7.30 8.22 8.27
C GLU A 93 6.91 8.22 9.75
N ASP A 94 5.96 7.37 10.12
CA ASP A 94 5.39 7.35 11.46
C ASP A 94 5.04 5.92 11.89
N VAL A 95 5.22 5.67 13.19
CA VAL A 95 4.81 4.43 13.84
C VAL A 95 4.19 4.83 15.16
N LYS A 96 2.92 4.49 15.36
CA LYS A 96 2.18 4.76 16.59
C LYS A 96 1.66 3.47 17.17
N VAL A 97 2.03 3.20 18.42
CA VAL A 97 1.54 2.03 19.16
C VAL A 97 0.68 2.49 20.33
N ASN A 98 -0.61 2.19 20.27
CA ASN A 98 -1.54 2.45 21.36
C ASN A 98 -1.76 1.16 22.16
N VAL A 99 -1.15 1.10 23.33
CA VAL A 99 -1.15 -0.08 24.20
C VAL A 99 -2.54 -0.35 24.77
N ARG A 100 -3.26 0.72 25.11
CA ARG A 100 -4.59 0.62 25.72
C ARG A 100 -5.60 0.04 24.74
N LEU A 101 -5.55 0.46 23.49
CA LEU A 101 -6.43 -0.01 22.43
C LEU A 101 -5.89 -1.24 21.69
N LEU A 102 -4.64 -1.64 21.98
CA LEU A 102 -3.90 -2.68 21.27
C LEU A 102 -3.92 -2.43 19.75
N THR A 103 -3.66 -1.20 19.35
CA THR A 103 -3.61 -0.82 17.94
C THR A 103 -2.22 -0.34 17.55
N VAL A 104 -1.85 -0.64 16.31
CA VAL A 104 -0.63 -0.16 15.66
C VAL A 104 -1.02 0.57 14.41
N THR A 105 -0.55 1.80 14.25
CA THR A 105 -0.65 2.56 13.01
C THR A 105 0.75 2.78 12.46
N VAL A 106 0.96 2.48 11.19
CA VAL A 106 2.23 2.73 10.49
C VAL A 106 1.93 3.54 9.25
N SER A 107 2.69 4.61 9.04
CA SER A 107 2.65 5.41 7.82
C SER A 107 3.97 5.24 7.08
N LEU A 108 3.85 4.80 5.84
CA LEU A 108 4.96 4.59 4.92
C LEU A 108 4.81 5.53 3.72
N SER A 109 5.94 5.98 3.19
CA SER A 109 6.01 6.73 1.94
C SER A 109 6.94 6.03 0.96
N TYR A 110 6.72 6.30 -0.33
CA TYR A 110 7.50 5.78 -1.44
C TYR A 110 7.82 6.93 -2.38
N ASP A 111 9.11 7.23 -2.54
CA ASP A 111 9.56 8.26 -3.48
C ASP A 111 9.17 7.90 -4.91
N THR A 112 9.33 6.64 -5.28
CA THR A 112 8.95 6.14 -6.61
C THR A 112 8.54 4.67 -6.54
N LEU A 113 7.41 4.35 -7.19
CA LEU A 113 7.06 2.97 -7.55
C LEU A 113 7.01 2.86 -9.07
N LEU A 114 7.51 1.75 -9.60
CA LEU A 114 7.54 1.46 -11.04
C LEU A 114 6.79 0.18 -11.33
N LEU A 115 5.67 0.29 -12.06
CA LEU A 115 5.02 -0.85 -12.69
C LEU A 115 5.48 -0.92 -14.15
N GLU A 116 6.11 -2.02 -14.53
CA GLU A 116 6.53 -2.28 -15.90
C GLU A 116 5.84 -3.54 -16.43
N GLY A 117 5.69 -3.62 -17.76
CA GLY A 117 5.14 -4.80 -18.41
C GLY A 117 5.03 -4.64 -19.92
N GLN A 118 4.23 -5.50 -20.52
CA GLN A 118 3.95 -5.51 -21.96
C GLN A 118 2.46 -5.23 -22.20
N TYR A 119 2.17 -4.54 -23.30
CA TYR A 119 0.81 -4.25 -23.71
C TYR A 119 0.51 -4.70 -25.14
N ASP A 120 -0.73 -5.14 -25.37
CA ASP A 120 -1.35 -5.29 -26.69
C ASP A 120 -2.57 -4.38 -26.78
N LEU A 121 -2.53 -3.40 -27.67
CA LEU A 121 -3.64 -2.51 -27.98
C LEU A 121 -4.28 -2.93 -29.30
N GLN A 122 -5.61 -3.07 -29.29
CA GLN A 122 -6.42 -3.21 -30.49
C GLN A 122 -7.61 -2.27 -30.41
N GLY A 123 -7.93 -1.58 -31.50
CA GLY A 123 -9.06 -0.66 -31.48
C GLY A 123 -9.41 -0.05 -32.82
N LYS A 124 -10.39 0.85 -32.77
CA LYS A 124 -10.85 1.65 -33.91
C LYS A 124 -11.06 3.10 -33.48
N LEU A 125 -10.40 4.04 -34.15
CA LEU A 125 -10.65 5.47 -34.03
C LEU A 125 -11.76 5.89 -34.99
N VAL A 126 -12.67 6.75 -34.52
CA VAL A 126 -13.82 7.29 -35.26
C VAL A 126 -14.57 6.18 -36.03
N LYS A 127 -14.68 5.00 -35.40
CA LYS A 127 -15.29 3.75 -35.92
C LYS A 127 -14.63 3.11 -37.16
N VAL A 128 -13.76 3.80 -37.89
CA VAL A 128 -13.26 3.34 -39.20
C VAL A 128 -11.75 3.15 -39.30
N ILE A 129 -10.96 3.86 -38.50
CA ILE A 129 -9.49 3.77 -38.58
C ILE A 129 -9.00 2.70 -37.60
N PRO A 130 -8.49 1.55 -38.06
CA PRO A 130 -7.96 0.53 -37.17
C PRO A 130 -6.69 1.06 -36.49
N VAL A 131 -6.58 0.82 -35.18
CA VAL A 131 -5.38 1.09 -34.41
C VAL A 131 -4.94 -0.19 -33.75
N SER A 132 -3.67 -0.54 -33.95
CA SER A 132 -3.01 -1.60 -33.22
C SER A 132 -1.62 -1.14 -32.82
N ALA A 133 -1.24 -1.47 -31.59
CA ALA A 133 0.08 -1.19 -31.07
C ALA A 133 0.44 -2.29 -30.08
N ARG A 134 1.73 -2.61 -29.99
CA ARG A 134 2.29 -3.54 -29.03
C ARG A 134 3.61 -3.00 -28.56
N GLY A 135 3.94 -3.24 -27.31
CA GLY A 135 5.25 -2.87 -26.80
C GLY A 135 5.32 -2.86 -25.28
N PRO A 136 6.45 -2.42 -24.73
CA PRO A 136 6.58 -2.22 -23.30
C PRO A 136 5.76 -1.00 -22.85
N PHE A 137 5.26 -1.09 -21.63
CA PHE A 137 4.69 0.06 -20.93
C PHE A 137 5.36 0.21 -19.56
N THR A 138 5.35 1.45 -19.07
CA THR A 138 5.69 1.77 -17.68
C THR A 138 4.64 2.67 -17.07
N ILE A 139 4.36 2.47 -15.79
CA ILE A 139 3.58 3.37 -14.94
C ILE A 139 4.46 3.70 -13.75
N THR A 140 4.77 4.98 -13.59
CA THR A 140 5.54 5.50 -12.46
C THR A 140 4.61 6.27 -11.55
N THR A 141 4.70 6.06 -10.25
CA THR A 141 4.05 6.89 -9.23
C THR A 141 5.13 7.55 -8.39
N THR A 142 4.88 8.76 -7.91
CA THR A 142 5.81 9.51 -7.04
C THR A 142 5.09 9.96 -5.79
N ASN A 143 5.76 9.93 -4.64
CA ASN A 143 5.17 10.31 -3.33
C ASN A 143 3.96 9.46 -2.95
N SER A 144 3.97 8.17 -3.31
CA SER A 144 2.92 7.24 -2.94
C SER A 144 2.95 6.99 -1.43
N ARG A 145 1.79 6.83 -0.81
CA ARG A 145 1.64 6.69 0.64
C ARG A 145 0.88 5.43 0.99
N VAL A 146 1.31 4.77 2.06
CA VAL A 146 0.64 3.60 2.60
C VAL A 146 0.42 3.80 4.09
N THR A 147 -0.84 3.71 4.53
CA THR A 147 -1.21 3.73 5.94
C THR A 147 -1.76 2.39 6.35
N LEU A 148 -1.08 1.78 7.32
CA LEU A 148 -1.40 0.48 7.89
C LEU A 148 -2.04 0.69 9.24
N ARG A 149 -3.15 0.01 9.50
CA ARG A 149 -3.82 0.01 10.80
C ARG A 149 -4.07 -1.43 11.23
N ALA A 150 -3.33 -1.88 12.23
CA ALA A 150 -3.45 -3.21 12.79
C ALA A 150 -4.13 -3.16 14.17
N LYS A 151 -5.04 -4.12 14.42
CA LYS A 151 -5.57 -4.43 15.74
C LYS A 151 -4.92 -5.70 16.24
N LEU A 152 -4.32 -5.64 17.41
CA LEU A 152 -3.72 -6.77 18.09
C LEU A 152 -4.73 -7.41 19.03
N LYS A 153 -4.54 -8.70 19.29
CA LYS A 153 -5.23 -9.45 20.35
C LYS A 153 -4.20 -10.23 21.14
N GLU A 154 -4.52 -10.53 22.39
CA GLU A 154 -3.82 -11.56 23.12
C GLU A 154 -4.38 -12.93 22.72
N TYR A 155 -3.49 -13.88 22.41
CA TYR A 155 -3.83 -15.27 22.23
C TYR A 155 -2.75 -16.14 22.90
N ARG A 156 -3.15 -16.94 23.89
CA ARG A 156 -2.25 -17.84 24.65
C ARG A 156 -1.01 -17.14 25.22
N GLY A 157 -1.18 -15.94 25.79
CA GLY A 157 -0.08 -15.17 26.37
C GLY A 157 0.92 -14.62 25.33
N ARG A 158 0.46 -14.36 24.10
CA ARG A 158 1.23 -13.71 23.02
C ARG A 158 0.35 -12.69 22.30
N LEU A 159 0.99 -11.67 21.72
CA LEU A 159 0.29 -10.74 20.82
C LEU A 159 0.19 -11.35 19.43
N GLU A 160 -0.97 -11.19 18.81
CA GLU A 160 -1.23 -11.55 17.42
C GLU A 160 -1.99 -10.43 16.72
N VAL A 161 -1.72 -10.22 15.44
CA VAL A 161 -2.52 -9.36 14.58
C VAL A 161 -3.88 -10.03 14.32
N ARG A 162 -4.93 -9.48 14.92
CA ARG A 162 -6.32 -9.89 14.68
C ARG A 162 -6.77 -9.39 13.31
N ASP A 163 -6.82 -8.07 13.18
CA ASP A 163 -7.31 -7.37 12.00
C ASP A 163 -6.23 -6.44 11.49
N MET A 164 -6.17 -6.25 10.17
CA MET A 164 -5.30 -5.25 9.57
C MET A 164 -5.99 -4.65 8.36
N ASN A 165 -5.93 -3.33 8.27
CA ASN A 165 -6.39 -2.58 7.13
C ASN A 165 -5.21 -1.81 6.53
N THR A 166 -5.13 -1.81 5.20
CA THR A 166 -4.12 -1.05 4.46
C THR A 166 -4.85 -0.07 3.56
N GLU A 167 -4.50 1.19 3.70
CA GLU A 167 -4.86 2.25 2.77
C GLU A 167 -3.64 2.58 1.92
N VAL A 168 -3.81 2.58 0.61
CA VAL A 168 -2.78 2.95 -0.35
C VAL A 168 -3.25 4.19 -1.08
N VAL A 169 -2.36 5.13 -1.33
CA VAL A 169 -2.61 6.33 -2.14
C VAL A 169 -1.48 6.44 -3.14
N PHE A 170 -1.81 6.40 -4.43
CA PHE A 170 -0.83 6.64 -5.50
C PHE A 170 -0.87 8.11 -5.89
N GLU A 171 0.29 8.75 -5.93
CA GLU A 171 0.43 10.14 -6.35
C GLU A 171 1.34 10.25 -7.58
N GLY A 172 1.22 11.38 -8.30
CA GLY A 172 2.08 11.68 -9.44
C GLY A 172 2.12 10.59 -10.52
N VAL A 173 1.01 9.90 -10.74
CA VAL A 173 0.91 8.80 -11.71
C VAL A 173 1.26 9.28 -13.12
N ARG A 174 2.25 8.64 -13.73
CA ARG A 174 2.69 8.88 -15.11
C ARG A 174 2.75 7.57 -15.86
N CYS A 175 2.04 7.51 -16.99
CA CYS A 175 2.04 6.34 -17.86
C CYS A 175 2.86 6.61 -19.12
N HIS A 176 3.65 5.63 -19.54
CA HIS A 176 4.37 5.64 -20.80
C HIS A 176 4.10 4.34 -21.56
N LEU A 177 3.73 4.48 -22.83
CA LEU A 177 3.49 3.37 -23.75
C LEU A 177 4.47 3.54 -24.91
N ALA A 178 5.43 2.61 -25.03
CA ALA A 178 6.37 2.67 -26.13
C ALA A 178 5.71 2.26 -27.45
N GLN A 179 6.29 2.68 -28.58
CA GLN A 179 5.93 2.21 -29.94
C GLN A 179 4.48 2.49 -30.35
N MET A 180 3.83 3.48 -29.73
CA MET A 180 2.45 3.83 -30.05
C MET A 180 2.36 4.72 -31.28
N THR A 181 1.73 4.21 -32.33
CA THR A 181 1.36 4.98 -33.53
C THR A 181 0.15 5.87 -33.23
N GLY A 182 0.15 7.12 -33.71
CA GLY A 182 -0.90 8.10 -33.35
C GLY A 182 -0.63 8.91 -32.05
N GLY A 183 0.52 8.67 -31.41
CA GLY A 183 1.23 9.53 -30.46
C GLY A 183 0.36 10.23 -29.41
N ALA A 184 -0.03 11.47 -29.68
CA ALA A 184 -0.66 12.35 -28.70
C ALA A 184 -2.14 12.03 -28.42
N MET A 185 -2.94 11.67 -29.43
CA MET A 185 -4.38 11.45 -29.22
C MET A 185 -4.64 10.15 -28.44
N VAL A 186 -3.98 9.06 -28.84
CA VAL A 186 -4.13 7.76 -28.19
C VAL A 186 -3.60 7.81 -26.76
N SER A 187 -2.47 8.49 -26.52
CA SER A 187 -1.95 8.68 -25.16
C SER A 187 -2.93 9.44 -24.25
N LYS A 188 -3.57 10.51 -24.76
CA LYS A 188 -4.58 11.26 -24.00
C LYS A 188 -5.79 10.43 -23.60
N ILE A 189 -6.14 9.40 -24.37
CA ILE A 189 -7.25 8.49 -24.07
C ILE A 189 -6.80 7.38 -23.11
N LEU A 190 -5.63 6.78 -23.35
CA LEU A 190 -5.17 5.64 -22.58
C LEU A 190 -4.65 6.02 -21.19
N ASN A 191 -4.06 7.21 -21.03
CA ASN A 191 -3.53 7.64 -19.73
C ASN A 191 -4.62 7.66 -18.64
N PRO A 192 -5.81 8.26 -18.85
CA PRO A 192 -6.91 8.15 -17.90
C PRO A 192 -7.34 6.70 -17.63
N ILE A 193 -7.46 5.88 -18.67
CA ILE A 193 -7.88 4.47 -18.52
C ILE A 193 -6.89 3.68 -17.65
N LEU A 194 -5.59 3.89 -17.87
CA LEU A 194 -4.52 3.25 -17.09
C LEU A 194 -4.47 3.78 -15.66
N THR A 195 -4.67 5.09 -15.47
CA THR A 195 -4.71 5.72 -14.14
C THR A 195 -5.91 5.21 -13.34
N ASP A 196 -7.11 5.22 -13.92
CA ASP A 196 -8.33 4.67 -13.31
C ASP A 196 -8.18 3.19 -12.99
N ASN A 197 -7.49 2.44 -13.86
CA ASN A 197 -7.25 1.04 -13.64
C ASN A 197 -6.29 0.79 -12.49
N LEU A 198 -5.22 1.57 -12.37
CA LEU A 198 -4.30 1.51 -11.24
C LEU A 198 -5.05 1.78 -9.92
N GLU A 199 -5.94 2.78 -9.92
CA GLU A 199 -6.79 3.10 -8.76
C GLU A 199 -7.77 1.96 -8.40
N ARG A 200 -8.34 1.27 -9.39
CA ARG A 200 -9.18 0.08 -9.14
C ARG A 200 -8.38 -1.09 -8.56
N GLU A 201 -7.17 -1.29 -9.06
CA GLU A 201 -6.29 -2.39 -8.67
C GLU A 201 -5.56 -2.13 -7.34
N ARG A 202 -5.63 -0.90 -6.83
CA ARG A 202 -5.14 -0.47 -5.51
C ARG A 202 -5.54 -1.42 -4.39
N HIS A 203 -6.77 -1.96 -4.43
CA HIS A 203 -7.24 -2.92 -3.42
C HIS A 203 -6.46 -4.24 -3.44
N LYS A 204 -6.02 -4.70 -4.62
CA LYS A 204 -5.19 -5.92 -4.74
C LYS A 204 -3.79 -5.66 -4.21
N VAL A 205 -3.18 -4.52 -4.56
CA VAL A 205 -1.88 -4.10 -4.00
C VAL A 205 -1.96 -4.01 -2.47
N ALA A 206 -3.00 -3.37 -1.94
CA ALA A 206 -3.25 -3.29 -0.51
C ALA A 206 -3.43 -4.67 0.15
N SER A 207 -4.10 -5.60 -0.54
CA SER A 207 -4.31 -6.97 -0.03
C SER A 207 -3.01 -7.78 0.01
N SER A 208 -2.16 -7.66 -1.01
CA SER A 208 -0.83 -8.27 -1.02
C SER A 208 0.05 -7.70 0.10
N ILE A 209 0.12 -6.37 0.23
CA ILE A 209 0.84 -5.69 1.31
C ILE A 209 0.34 -6.17 2.68
N ASN A 210 -0.98 -6.25 2.87
CA ASN A 210 -1.59 -6.77 4.10
C ASN A 210 -1.14 -8.20 4.40
N LEU A 211 -1.19 -9.11 3.43
CA LEU A 211 -0.88 -10.52 3.68
C LEU A 211 0.56 -10.70 4.17
N ILE A 212 1.52 -10.05 3.52
CA ILE A 212 2.93 -10.19 3.91
C ILE A 212 3.20 -9.49 5.23
N LEU A 213 2.75 -8.25 5.41
CA LEU A 213 2.95 -7.54 6.68
C LEU A 213 2.32 -8.28 7.85
N LYS A 214 1.12 -8.86 7.67
CA LYS A 214 0.48 -9.67 8.71
C LYS A 214 1.34 -10.85 9.09
N THR A 215 1.91 -11.52 8.08
CA THR A 215 2.76 -12.69 8.28
C THR A 215 4.06 -12.33 8.97
N ALA A 216 4.74 -11.28 8.51
CA ALA A 216 5.98 -10.77 9.12
C ALA A 216 5.74 -10.32 10.57
N LEU A 217 4.73 -9.49 10.80
CA LEU A 217 4.36 -9.03 12.14
C LEU A 217 4.01 -10.21 13.05
N ASN A 218 3.20 -11.17 12.61
CA ASN A 218 2.86 -12.32 13.45
C ASN A 218 4.06 -13.24 13.71
N ASN A 219 4.99 -13.38 12.77
CA ASN A 219 6.19 -14.17 12.99
C ASN A 219 7.11 -13.54 14.03
N GLU A 220 7.25 -12.21 14.00
CA GLU A 220 8.02 -11.47 14.98
C GLU A 220 7.32 -11.39 16.34
N LEU A 221 6.03 -11.09 16.38
CA LEU A 221 5.24 -11.01 17.61
C LEU A 221 5.20 -12.35 18.38
N LYS A 222 5.33 -13.50 17.71
CA LYS A 222 5.46 -14.81 18.37
C LYS A 222 6.70 -14.91 19.27
N ASN A 223 7.75 -14.14 18.97
CA ASN A 223 9.00 -14.15 19.74
C ASN A 223 8.93 -13.26 20.98
N TYR A 224 7.91 -12.41 21.10
CA TYR A 224 7.69 -11.56 22.27
C TYR A 224 6.70 -12.22 23.24
N ASN A 225 7.20 -12.64 24.41
CA ASN A 225 6.35 -13.04 25.53
C ASN A 225 5.55 -11.83 26.02
N LEU A 226 4.22 -11.95 26.14
CA LEU A 226 3.31 -10.89 26.57
C LEU A 226 3.73 -10.24 27.90
N GLY A 227 4.41 -10.96 28.79
CA GLY A 227 4.99 -10.41 30.02
C GLY A 227 6.05 -9.35 29.76
N VAL A 228 6.93 -9.57 28.78
CA VAL A 228 7.98 -8.62 28.35
C VAL A 228 7.37 -7.51 27.49
N SER A 229 6.45 -7.86 26.59
CA SER A 229 5.74 -6.87 25.75
C SER A 229 4.95 -5.90 26.62
N LEU A 230 4.09 -6.38 27.53
CA LEU A 230 3.33 -5.51 28.41
C LEU A 230 4.23 -4.77 29.40
N GLN A 231 5.37 -5.32 29.82
CA GLN A 231 6.33 -4.58 30.65
C GLN A 231 7.00 -3.43 29.89
N LEU A 232 7.49 -3.64 28.66
CA LEU A 232 8.04 -2.59 27.78
C LEU A 232 6.99 -1.51 27.46
N LEU A 233 5.76 -1.94 27.21
CA LEU A 233 4.64 -1.05 26.94
C LEU A 233 4.20 -0.25 28.20
N ARG A 234 4.28 -0.84 29.41
CA ARG A 234 3.93 -0.18 30.70
C ARG A 234 5.05 0.64 31.33
N THR A 235 6.33 0.34 31.07
CA THR A 235 7.45 1.13 31.64
C THR A 235 7.51 2.54 31.05
N SER A 236 7.10 2.72 29.79
CA SER A 236 6.99 4.05 29.17
C SER A 236 5.97 4.94 29.87
N ASP A 237 4.82 4.39 30.29
CA ASP A 237 3.74 5.15 30.96
C ASP A 237 4.15 5.64 32.36
N LYS A 238 5.00 4.89 33.08
CA LYS A 238 5.56 5.32 34.38
C LYS A 238 6.63 6.40 34.26
N LEU A 239 7.38 6.44 33.15
CA LEU A 239 8.41 7.46 32.93
C LEU A 239 7.80 8.79 32.47
N MET A 240 6.76 8.74 31.61
CA MET A 240 6.02 9.93 31.16
C MET A 240 5.31 10.67 32.31
N ARG A 241 4.71 9.95 33.27
CA ARG A 241 4.05 10.56 34.44
C ARG A 241 5.01 11.22 35.43
N ARG A 242 6.30 10.86 35.41
CA ARG A 242 7.31 11.48 36.29
C ARG A 242 7.88 12.78 35.71
N ALA A 243 7.83 12.96 34.38
CA ALA A 243 8.35 14.15 33.73
C ALA A 243 7.40 15.36 33.82
N SER A 244 6.10 15.17 34.07
CA SER A 244 5.12 16.29 34.19
C SER A 244 4.97 16.85 35.60
N LEU A 245 5.83 16.46 36.54
CA LEU A 245 5.82 16.88 37.95
C LEU A 245 7.06 17.72 38.33
N TYR A 246 7.84 18.15 37.35
CA TYR A 246 8.97 19.07 37.51
C TYR A 246 8.84 20.27 36.57
#